data_AF-A0A3P9JGD4-F1
#
_entry.id   AF-A0A3P9JGD4-F1
#
_cell.length_a   1.000
_cell.length_b   1.000
_cell.length_c   1.000
_cell.angle_alpha   90.00
_cell.angle_beta   90.00
_cell.angle_gamma   90.00
#
_symmetry.space_group_name_H-M   'P 1'
#
loop_
_entity.id
_entity.type
_entity.pdbx_description
1 polymer ?
#
loop_
_entity_poly.entity_id
_entity_poly.type
_entity_poly.pdbx_seq_one_letter_code
_entity_poly.pdbx_strand_id
1 'polypeptide(L)'
;KAASQSDACVCISLTDCRELWTILLGRSALREPAQIEAELDRHWDRLHQGLSYYKQPSSSSAGKVKENKNVPQPLKDFGLRISKLLNLDEEQSVQLLQCYLQEDYRGTRDSLKVFVLQGVPQFLS
;
A
#
# COMPACT_ATOMS: atom_id res chain seq x y z
N LYS A 1 -20.89 5.51 19.31
CA LYS A 1 -19.52 5.09 19.69
C LYS A 1 -18.65 5.24 18.45
N ALA A 2 -17.97 6.39 18.33
CA ALA A 2 -17.25 6.78 17.12
C ALA A 2 -15.95 5.97 17.02
N ALA A 3 -15.80 5.21 15.93
CA ALA A 3 -14.52 4.61 15.57
C ALA A 3 -13.62 5.73 15.02
N SER A 4 -12.41 5.79 15.55
CA SER A 4 -11.41 6.83 15.31
C SER A 4 -11.06 6.94 13.84
N GLN A 5 -11.09 8.18 13.33
CA GLN A 5 -10.84 8.60 11.95
C GLN A 5 -9.38 8.41 11.49
N SER A 6 -8.54 7.77 12.31
CA SER A 6 -7.09 7.62 12.12
C SER A 6 -6.68 6.34 11.38
N ASP A 7 -7.51 5.29 11.39
CA ASP A 7 -7.14 3.99 10.81
C ASP A 7 -7.50 3.87 9.32
N ALA A 8 -8.39 4.74 8.84
CA ALA A 8 -8.80 4.78 7.43
C ALA A 8 -7.73 5.39 6.52
N CYS A 9 -6.94 6.35 7.02
CA CYS A 9 -6.01 7.14 6.20
C CYS A 9 -4.92 6.31 5.52
N VAL A 10 -4.50 5.20 6.13
CA VAL A 10 -3.36 4.40 5.64
C VAL A 10 -3.81 3.27 4.70
N CYS A 11 -4.99 2.68 4.87
CA CYS A 11 -5.43 1.60 4.00
C CYS A 11 -5.92 2.08 2.61
N ILE A 12 -6.20 3.39 2.45
CA ILE A 12 -6.79 3.97 1.25
C ILE A 12 -5.85 3.95 0.03
N SER A 13 -4.53 3.98 0.22
CA SER A 13 -3.64 4.38 -0.88
C SER A 13 -3.40 3.34 -1.98
N LEU A 14 -3.66 2.05 -1.82
CA LEU A 14 -3.45 1.10 -2.94
C LEU A 14 -4.69 0.54 -3.55
N THR A 15 -5.73 0.41 -2.73
CA THR A 15 -7.11 0.37 -3.19
C THR A 15 -7.36 1.54 -4.13
N ASP A 16 -6.90 2.76 -3.77
CA ASP A 16 -6.97 3.94 -4.63
C ASP A 16 -6.29 3.73 -5.98
N CYS A 17 -5.04 3.26 -6.03
CA CYS A 17 -4.36 3.13 -7.32
C CYS A 17 -5.09 2.14 -8.25
N ARG A 18 -5.63 1.06 -7.67
CA ARG A 18 -6.39 0.07 -8.42
C ARG A 18 -7.73 0.64 -8.88
N GLU A 19 -8.50 1.26 -7.99
CA GLU A 19 -9.80 1.87 -8.27
C GLU A 19 -9.69 3.05 -9.24
N LEU A 20 -8.69 3.91 -9.06
CA LEU A 20 -8.37 4.99 -9.98
C LEU A 20 -8.02 4.46 -11.37
N TRP A 21 -7.24 3.37 -11.45
CA TRP A 21 -6.96 2.70 -12.71
C TRP A 21 -8.22 2.07 -13.33
N THR A 22 -9.15 1.52 -12.54
CA THR A 22 -10.42 1.01 -13.07
C THR A 22 -11.31 2.13 -13.60
N ILE A 23 -11.30 3.31 -12.99
CA ILE A 23 -11.97 4.53 -13.48
C ILE A 23 -11.35 4.95 -14.82
N LEU A 24 -10.02 5.09 -14.88
CA LEU A 24 -9.31 5.49 -16.11
C LEU A 24 -9.52 4.50 -17.27
N LEU A 25 -9.62 3.20 -16.97
CA LEU A 25 -9.91 2.16 -17.96
C LEU A 25 -11.40 2.04 -18.33
N GLY A 26 -12.28 2.86 -17.75
CA GLY A 26 -13.73 2.80 -17.98
C GLY A 26 -14.39 1.52 -17.44
N ARG A 27 -13.74 0.83 -16.51
CA ARG A 27 -14.22 -0.41 -15.86
C ARG A 27 -14.86 -0.16 -14.50
N SER A 28 -14.77 1.06 -13.99
CA SER A 28 -15.43 1.47 -12.76
C SER A 28 -16.96 1.37 -12.89
N ALA A 29 -17.62 1.12 -11.76
CA ALA A 29 -19.06 1.20 -11.64
C ALA A 29 -19.57 2.65 -11.66
N LEU A 30 -18.69 3.65 -11.49
CA LEU A 30 -19.03 5.06 -11.59
C LEU A 30 -19.51 5.38 -13.02
N ARG A 31 -20.71 5.93 -13.11
CA ARG A 31 -21.33 6.34 -14.38
C ARG A 31 -21.49 7.85 -14.48
N GLU A 32 -21.63 8.52 -13.34
CA GLU A 32 -21.94 9.94 -13.31
C GLU A 32 -20.66 10.79 -13.43
N PRO A 33 -20.59 11.73 -14.40
CA PRO A 33 -19.40 12.55 -14.64
C PRO A 33 -18.92 13.31 -13.39
N ALA A 34 -19.84 13.85 -12.60
CA ALA A 34 -19.51 14.60 -11.39
C ALA A 34 -18.86 13.72 -10.30
N GLN A 35 -19.21 12.43 -10.23
CA GLN A 35 -18.60 11.51 -9.26
C GLN A 35 -17.20 11.07 -9.73
N ILE A 36 -17.03 10.90 -11.05
CA ILE A 36 -15.73 10.61 -11.65
C ILE A 36 -14.78 11.79 -11.42
N GLU A 37 -15.25 13.01 -11.68
CA GLU A 37 -14.49 14.25 -11.45
C GLU A 37 -14.07 14.41 -9.99
N ALA A 38 -15.01 14.20 -9.04
CA ALA A 38 -14.69 14.29 -7.63
C ALA A 38 -13.62 13.27 -7.17
N GLU A 39 -13.65 12.05 -7.69
CA GLU A 39 -12.64 11.03 -7.35
C GLU A 39 -11.29 11.33 -8.03
N LEU A 40 -11.30 11.83 -9.27
CA LEU A 40 -10.08 12.26 -9.96
C LEU A 40 -9.43 13.46 -9.27
N ASP A 41 -10.22 14.45 -8.84
CA ASP A 41 -9.73 15.64 -8.11
C ASP A 41 -9.13 15.25 -6.76
N ARG A 42 -9.78 14.32 -6.04
CA ARG A 42 -9.28 13.83 -4.76
C ARG A 42 -7.89 13.19 -4.87
N HIS A 43 -7.59 12.56 -6.00
CA HIS A 43 -6.32 11.87 -6.26
C HIS A 43 -5.40 12.63 -7.22
N TRP A 44 -5.74 13.88 -7.53
CA TRP A 44 -5.08 14.65 -8.58
C TRP A 44 -3.57 14.79 -8.35
N ASP A 45 -3.16 15.15 -7.13
CA ASP A 45 -1.74 15.30 -6.79
C ASP A 45 -0.95 14.02 -7.03
N ARG A 46 -1.58 12.88 -6.78
CA ARG A 46 -0.97 11.57 -6.95
C ARG A 46 -0.92 11.12 -8.40
N LEU A 47 -1.98 11.40 -9.17
CA LEU A 47 -1.97 11.22 -10.63
C LEU A 47 -0.86 12.05 -11.26
N HIS A 48 -0.76 13.32 -10.84
CA HIS A 48 0.21 14.27 -11.35
C HIS A 48 1.65 13.85 -11.02
N GLN A 49 1.88 13.31 -9.82
CA GLN A 49 3.20 12.77 -9.43
C GLN A 49 3.50 11.42 -10.08
N GLY A 50 2.49 10.66 -10.49
CA GLY A 50 2.65 9.37 -11.17
C GLY A 50 3.57 8.42 -10.39
N LEU A 51 4.57 7.84 -11.08
CA LEU A 51 5.56 6.96 -10.45
C LEU A 51 6.51 7.71 -9.50
N SER A 52 6.66 9.02 -9.62
CA SER A 52 7.47 9.84 -8.71
C SER A 52 6.84 9.97 -7.31
N TYR A 53 5.58 9.56 -7.14
CA TYR A 53 4.94 9.42 -5.83
C TYR A 53 5.66 8.37 -4.95
N TYR A 54 6.19 7.33 -5.57
CA TYR A 54 6.94 6.28 -4.87
C TYR A 54 8.35 6.77 -4.61
N LYS A 55 8.67 6.93 -3.33
CA LYS A 55 9.94 7.48 -2.87
C LYS A 55 10.95 6.37 -2.65
N GLN A 56 12.22 6.74 -2.69
CA GLN A 56 13.30 5.84 -2.32
C GLN A 56 13.35 5.62 -0.79
N PRO A 57 13.93 4.50 -0.32
CA PRO A 57 14.13 4.23 1.10
C PRO A 57 14.86 5.36 1.80
N SER A 58 14.46 5.68 3.03
CA SER A 58 15.11 6.74 3.82
C SER A 58 15.22 6.37 5.30
N SER A 59 16.31 6.81 5.94
CA SER A 59 16.53 6.57 7.38
C SER A 59 15.41 7.15 8.25
N SER A 60 14.83 8.28 7.83
CA SER A 60 13.68 8.89 8.50
C SER A 60 12.43 8.02 8.42
N SER A 61 12.12 7.48 7.23
CA SER A 61 10.96 6.61 7.01
C SER A 61 11.12 5.28 7.76
N ALA A 62 12.30 4.68 7.70
CA ALA A 62 12.64 3.50 8.49
C ALA A 62 12.46 3.73 10.02
N GLY A 63 12.83 4.91 10.51
CA GLY A 63 12.63 5.31 11.91
C GLY A 63 11.15 5.34 12.28
N LYS A 64 10.33 6.02 11.47
CA LYS A 64 8.88 6.11 11.68
C LYS A 64 8.20 4.75 11.68
N VAL A 65 8.56 3.85 10.75
CA VAL A 65 8.02 2.49 10.73
C VAL A 65 8.34 1.74 12.01
N LYS A 66 9.58 1.85 12.51
CA LYS A 66 9.99 1.21 13.76
C LYS A 66 9.21 1.74 14.95
N GLU A 67 9.02 3.05 15.04
CA GLU A 67 8.34 3.74 16.14
C GLU A 67 6.80 3.59 16.10
N ASN A 68 6.22 3.27 14.94
CA ASN A 68 4.77 3.18 14.78
C ASN A 68 4.17 2.02 15.59
N LYS A 69 3.53 2.31 16.72
CA LYS A 69 2.97 1.30 17.64
C LYS A 69 1.71 0.60 17.10
N ASN A 70 1.09 1.15 16.06
CA ASN A 70 -0.15 0.61 15.50
C ASN A 70 0.09 -0.54 14.52
N VAL A 71 1.35 -0.73 14.10
CA VAL A 71 1.73 -1.80 13.18
C VAL A 71 2.37 -2.95 13.98
N PRO A 72 1.90 -4.20 13.85
CA PRO A 72 2.52 -5.35 14.49
C PRO A 72 3.98 -5.53 14.06
N GLN A 73 4.85 -5.96 14.97
CA GLN A 73 6.28 -6.14 14.70
C GLN A 73 6.57 -7.02 13.45
N PRO A 74 5.90 -8.17 13.24
CA PRO A 74 6.15 -8.99 12.04
C PRO A 74 5.83 -8.26 10.72
N LEU A 75 4.84 -7.37 10.74
CA LEU A 75 4.43 -6.56 9.59
C LEU A 75 5.47 -5.48 9.29
N LYS A 76 6.06 -4.87 10.32
CA LYS A 76 7.19 -3.95 10.17
C LYS A 76 8.40 -4.65 9.56
N ASP A 77 8.79 -5.78 10.13
CA ASP A 77 9.98 -6.52 9.68
C ASP A 77 9.83 -6.97 8.22
N PHE A 78 8.63 -7.42 7.83
CA PHE A 78 8.35 -7.79 6.45
C PHE A 78 8.26 -6.57 5.52
N GLY A 79 7.61 -5.49 5.94
CA GLY A 79 7.55 -4.24 5.17
C GLY A 79 8.94 -3.64 4.91
N LEU A 80 9.85 -3.69 5.89
CA LEU A 80 11.25 -3.27 5.71
C LEU A 80 12.01 -4.17 4.71
N ARG A 81 11.67 -5.45 4.61
CA ARG A 81 12.24 -6.34 3.59
C ARG A 81 11.69 -6.05 2.20
N ILE A 82 10.40 -5.75 2.09
CA ILE A 82 9.78 -5.32 0.83
C ILE A 82 10.37 -4.00 0.35
N SER A 83 10.58 -3.05 1.25
CA SER A 83 11.26 -1.78 0.97
C SER A 83 12.62 -1.98 0.32
N LYS A 84 13.45 -2.86 0.89
CA LYS A 84 14.76 -3.22 0.32
C LYS A 84 14.65 -3.92 -1.03
N LEU A 85 13.68 -4.83 -1.18
CA LEU A 85 13.47 -5.59 -2.40
C LEU A 85 13.05 -4.70 -3.57
N LEU A 86 12.11 -3.79 -3.33
CA LEU A 86 11.50 -2.93 -4.34
C LEU A 86 12.21 -1.57 -4.48
N ASN A 87 13.25 -1.32 -3.67
CA ASN A 87 13.88 -0.02 -3.50
C ASN A 87 12.84 1.10 -3.30
N LEU A 88 11.94 0.87 -2.34
CA LEU A 88 10.79 1.71 -2.05
C LEU A 88 10.81 2.18 -0.60
N ASP A 89 10.31 3.38 -0.35
CA ASP A 89 10.15 3.94 0.99
C ASP A 89 9.48 2.96 1.97
N GLU A 90 10.00 2.93 3.19
CA GLU A 90 9.62 1.97 4.22
C GLU A 90 8.15 2.13 4.65
N GLU A 91 7.67 3.36 4.83
CA GLU A 91 6.27 3.64 5.16
C GLU A 91 5.36 3.17 4.01
N GLN A 92 5.72 3.47 2.76
CA GLN A 92 4.96 3.05 1.58
C GLN A 92 4.96 1.54 1.38
N SER A 93 6.05 0.87 1.73
CA SER A 93 6.20 -0.59 1.63
C SER A 93 5.35 -1.34 2.67
N VAL A 94 5.28 -0.81 3.91
CA VAL A 94 4.39 -1.36 4.94
C VAL A 94 2.93 -1.17 4.55
N GLN A 95 2.60 0.00 4.00
CA GLN A 95 1.26 0.30 3.50
C GLN A 95 0.85 -0.64 2.35
N LEU A 96 1.77 -0.87 1.40
CA LEU A 96 1.65 -1.88 0.33
C LEU A 96 1.27 -3.25 0.84
N LEU A 97 2.03 -3.70 1.82
CA LEU A 97 1.82 -4.98 2.43
C LEU A 97 0.46 -5.06 3.13
N GLN A 98 0.04 -4.01 3.83
CA GLN A 98 -1.25 -3.98 4.52
C GLN A 98 -2.43 -4.06 3.55
N CYS A 99 -2.41 -3.26 2.47
CA CYS A 99 -3.47 -3.30 1.45
C CYS A 99 -3.55 -4.68 0.78
N TYR A 100 -2.40 -5.26 0.41
CA TYR A 100 -2.35 -6.60 -0.17
C TYR A 100 -2.99 -7.65 0.75
N LEU A 101 -2.66 -7.61 2.05
CA LEU A 101 -3.21 -8.53 3.04
C LEU A 101 -4.72 -8.38 3.26
N GLN A 102 -5.26 -7.17 3.13
CA GLN A 102 -6.68 -6.90 3.32
C GLN A 102 -7.52 -7.27 2.09
N GLU A 103 -7.02 -7.01 0.89
CA GLU A 103 -7.86 -7.04 -0.32
C GLU A 103 -7.62 -8.28 -1.18
N ASP A 104 -6.34 -8.58 -1.44
CA ASP A 104 -5.91 -9.53 -2.47
C ASP A 104 -5.36 -10.84 -1.88
N TYR A 105 -5.03 -10.88 -0.60
CA TYR A 105 -4.52 -12.10 0.02
C TYR A 105 -5.63 -13.14 0.19
N ARG A 106 -5.51 -14.22 -0.59
CA ARG A 106 -6.41 -15.40 -0.53
C ARG A 106 -5.71 -16.65 0.04
N GLY A 107 -4.50 -16.50 0.57
CA GLY A 107 -3.71 -17.60 1.16
C GLY A 107 -4.06 -17.90 2.61
N THR A 108 -3.58 -19.02 3.15
CA THR A 108 -3.68 -19.35 4.58
C THR A 108 -2.52 -18.73 5.36
N ARG A 109 -2.59 -18.61 6.68
CA ARG A 109 -1.49 -18.04 7.49
C ARG A 109 -0.13 -18.72 7.23
N ASP A 110 -0.12 -19.99 6.81
CA ASP A 110 1.09 -20.75 6.56
C ASP A 110 1.76 -20.44 5.21
N SER A 111 1.04 -19.93 4.19
CA SER A 111 1.66 -19.43 2.95
C SER A 111 2.44 -18.12 3.14
N LEU A 112 2.01 -17.27 4.08
CA LEU A 112 2.77 -16.06 4.46
C LEU A 112 4.05 -16.41 5.21
N LYS A 113 4.02 -17.42 6.07
CA LYS A 113 5.22 -17.90 6.77
C LYS A 113 6.31 -18.32 5.79
N VAL A 114 5.98 -18.89 4.64
CA VAL A 114 6.98 -19.24 3.62
C VAL A 114 7.70 -17.98 3.11
N PHE A 115 6.97 -16.92 2.74
CA PHE A 115 7.58 -15.65 2.29
C PHE A 115 8.32 -14.89 3.41
N VAL A 116 7.76 -14.89 4.63
CA VAL A 116 8.28 -14.20 5.80
C VAL A 116 9.45 -14.95 6.44
N LEU A 117 9.52 -16.29 6.35
CA LEU A 117 10.59 -17.07 6.99
C LEU A 117 11.66 -17.57 6.01
N GLN A 118 11.34 -17.84 4.74
CA GLN A 118 12.30 -18.45 3.79
C GLN A 118 13.01 -17.43 2.87
N GLY A 119 12.71 -16.14 2.98
CA GLY A 119 13.24 -15.16 2.02
C GLY A 119 12.41 -15.14 0.74
N VAL A 120 12.47 -14.03 0.01
CA VAL A 120 11.85 -13.93 -1.33
C VAL A 120 12.50 -15.02 -2.18
N PRO A 121 11.75 -16.03 -2.67
CA PRO A 121 12.35 -17.02 -3.54
C PRO A 121 12.85 -16.31 -4.80
N GLN A 122 14.04 -16.68 -5.25
CA GLN A 122 14.84 -16.01 -6.29
C GLN A 122 14.22 -16.07 -7.71
N PHE A 123 12.90 -16.05 -7.86
CA PHE A 123 12.20 -16.16 -9.14
C PHE A 123 12.08 -14.84 -9.91
N LEU A 124 12.94 -13.86 -9.63
CA LEU A 124 13.13 -12.67 -10.45
C LEU A 124 14.60 -12.61 -10.85
N SER A 125 14.97 -13.51 -11.77
CA SER A 125 16.16 -13.39 -12.64
C SER A 125 15.76 -13.73 -14.06
#